data_AF-S0FWY9-F1
#
_entry.id   AF-S0FWY9-F1
#
_cell.length_a   1.000
_cell.length_b   1.000
_cell.length_c   1.000
_cell.angle_alpha   90.00
_cell.angle_beta   90.00
_cell.angle_gamma   90.00
#
_symmetry.space_group_name_H-M   'P 1'
#
loop_
_entity.id
_entity.type
_entity.pdbx_description
1 polymer ?
#
loop_
_entity_poly.entity_id
_entity_poly.type
_entity_poly.pdbx_seq_one_letter_code
_entity_poly.pdbx_strand_id
1 'polypeptide(L)'
;MNVFDQLIKHRPENLVTGTVLAVDNNGTRAKVRVQGETTVWASCLIDVEPGDTVIIYNGAPRSVLQRLATTSAGQVTLVLV
;
A
#
# COMPACT_ATOMS: atom_id res chain seq x y z
N MET A 1 -18.69 0.31 -9.79
CA MET A 1 -17.28 0.20 -10.23
C MET A 1 -16.49 1.23 -9.45
N ASN A 2 -15.61 0.79 -8.55
CA ASN A 2 -14.95 1.69 -7.60
C ASN A 2 -13.93 2.56 -8.36
N VAL A 3 -13.79 3.84 -8.00
CA VAL A 3 -12.77 4.76 -8.56
C VAL A 3 -11.36 4.15 -8.44
N PHE A 4 -11.18 3.28 -7.44
CA PHE A 4 -9.97 2.47 -7.21
C PHE A 4 -9.62 1.48 -8.33
N ASP A 5 -10.59 0.73 -8.86
CA ASP A 5 -10.34 -0.20 -9.97
C ASP A 5 -9.97 0.57 -11.24
N GLN A 6 -10.51 1.78 -11.41
CA GLN A 6 -10.17 2.65 -12.53
C GLN A 6 -8.75 3.20 -12.40
N LEU A 7 -8.31 3.61 -11.21
CA LEU A 7 -6.95 4.13 -10.99
C LEU A 7 -5.87 3.07 -11.27
N ILE A 8 -6.08 1.84 -10.77
CA ILE A 8 -5.19 0.69 -11.04
C ILE A 8 -5.16 0.37 -12.54
N LYS A 9 -6.32 0.38 -13.20
CA LYS A 9 -6.45 0.03 -14.62
C LYS A 9 -5.88 1.09 -15.57
N HIS A 10 -5.83 2.36 -15.16
CA HIS A 10 -5.39 3.46 -16.02
C HIS A 10 -3.96 3.96 -15.75
N ARG A 11 -3.37 3.65 -14.59
CA ARG A 11 -2.01 4.09 -14.19
C ARG A 11 -1.25 3.02 -13.40
N PRO A 12 -1.08 1.78 -13.93
CA PRO A 12 -0.39 0.70 -13.21
C PRO A 12 1.07 1.05 -12.87
N GLU A 13 1.70 1.95 -13.61
CA GLU A 13 3.06 2.45 -13.37
C GLU A 13 3.23 3.17 -12.02
N ASN A 14 2.13 3.63 -11.41
CA ASN A 14 2.14 4.26 -10.11
C ASN A 14 2.03 3.25 -8.94
N LEU A 15 1.84 1.96 -9.23
CA LEU A 15 1.76 0.92 -8.22
C LEU A 15 3.16 0.49 -7.82
N VAL A 16 3.48 0.68 -6.55
CA VAL A 16 4.79 0.33 -6.00
C VAL A 16 4.61 -0.41 -4.68
N THR A 17 5.57 -1.26 -4.36
CA THR A 17 5.60 -1.96 -3.07
C THR A 17 6.29 -1.10 -2.02
N GLY A 18 5.77 -1.12 -0.80
CA GLY A 18 6.41 -0.48 0.33
C GLY A 18 6.20 -1.23 1.64
N THR A 19 6.93 -0.81 2.66
CA THR A 19 6.83 -1.35 4.02
C THR A 19 6.26 -0.28 4.94
N VAL A 20 5.20 -0.61 5.69
CA VAL A 20 4.61 0.29 6.67
C VAL A 20 5.59 0.46 7.85
N LEU A 21 5.96 1.70 8.14
CA LEU A 21 6.84 2.05 9.25
C LEU A 21 6.07 2.54 10.48
N ALA A 22 4.95 3.22 10.26
CA ALA A 22 4.08 3.74 11.30
C ALA A 22 2.69 3.97 10.74
N VAL A 23 1.69 3.99 11.62
CA VAL A 23 0.31 4.34 11.31
C VAL A 23 -0.08 5.50 12.23
N ASP A 24 -0.88 6.44 11.74
CA ASP A 24 -1.39 7.52 12.58
C ASP A 24 -2.37 6.99 13.65
N ASN A 25 -2.60 7.79 14.69
CA ASN A 25 -3.42 7.34 15.83
C ASN A 25 -4.87 6.98 15.47
N ASN A 26 -5.36 7.47 14.33
CA ASN A 26 -6.72 7.22 13.87
C ASN A 26 -6.80 6.08 12.83
N GLY A 27 -5.68 5.46 12.46
CA GLY A 27 -5.63 4.40 11.44
C GLY A 27 -5.88 4.89 10.00
N THR A 28 -5.99 6.20 9.78
CA THR A 28 -6.38 6.79 8.49
C THR A 28 -5.20 6.98 7.53
N ARG A 29 -3.96 6.98 8.04
CA ARG A 29 -2.75 7.20 7.23
C ARG A 29 -1.59 6.34 7.73
N ALA A 30 -0.84 5.80 6.78
CA ALA A 30 0.37 5.05 7.03
C ALA A 30 1.59 5.79 6.48
N LYS A 31 2.67 5.78 7.26
CA LYS A 31 4.01 6.15 6.82
C LYS A 31 4.65 4.92 6.19
N VAL A 32 4.84 4.94 4.87
CA VAL A 32 5.31 3.79 4.09
C VAL A 32 6.68 4.09 3.52
N ARG A 33 7.64 3.20 3.72
CA ARG A 33 8.92 3.19 3.01
C ARG A 33 8.71 2.53 1.65
N VAL A 34 8.86 3.31 0.58
CA VAL A 34 8.84 2.78 -0.78
C VAL A 34 10.23 2.21 -1.10
N GLN A 35 10.31 1.10 -1.82
CA GLN A 35 11.62 0.60 -2.29
C GLN A 35 12.34 1.71 -3.07
N GLY A 36 13.59 2.04 -2.68
CA GLY A 36 14.33 3.17 -3.26
C GLY A 36 14.35 4.46 -2.42
N GLU A 37 14.34 4.33 -1.08
CA GLU A 37 14.69 5.36 -0.08
C GLU A 37 13.60 6.36 0.36
N THR A 38 12.60 6.68 -0.45
CA THR A 38 11.62 7.70 -0.05
C THR A 38 10.56 7.13 0.90
N THR A 39 10.38 7.78 2.04
CA THR A 39 9.26 7.51 2.95
C THR A 39 8.12 8.48 2.66
N VAL A 40 6.91 7.97 2.47
CA VAL A 40 5.73 8.75 2.11
C VAL A 40 4.59 8.52 3.10
N TRP A 41 3.72 9.51 3.26
CA TRP A 41 2.43 9.32 3.92
C TRP A 41 1.37 9.00 2.87
N ALA A 42 0.68 7.88 3.06
CA ALA A 42 -0.42 7.42 2.20
C ALA A 42 -1.68 7.20 3.04
N SER A 43 -2.84 7.50 2.47
CA SER A 43 -4.12 7.21 3.13
C SER A 43 -4.38 5.72 3.17
N CYS A 44 -4.79 5.19 4.31
CA CYS A 44 -5.15 3.79 4.49
C CYS A 44 -6.59 3.56 4.02
N LEU A 45 -6.77 2.69 3.02
CA LEU A 45 -8.11 2.23 2.59
C LEU A 45 -8.46 0.88 3.20
N ILE A 46 -7.47 0.27 3.82
CA ILE A 46 -7.50 -1.01 4.48
C ILE A 46 -6.75 -0.86 5.80
N ASP A 47 -7.06 -1.74 6.75
CA ASP A 47 -6.30 -1.81 7.98
C ASP A 47 -4.90 -2.36 7.71
N VAL A 48 -3.89 -1.67 8.25
CA VAL A 48 -2.48 -2.01 8.13
C VAL A 48 -1.77 -1.80 9.44
N GLU A 49 -0.70 -2.56 9.66
CA GLU A 49 0.12 -2.49 10.85
C GLU A 49 1.58 -2.19 10.48
N PRO A 50 2.35 -1.55 11.38
CA PRO A 50 3.79 -1.39 11.20
C PRO A 50 4.47 -2.75 10.96
N GLY A 51 5.30 -2.83 9.91
CA GLY A 51 5.94 -4.06 9.45
C GLY A 51 5.25 -4.71 8.25
N ASP A 52 4.00 -4.34 7.94
CA ASP A 52 3.30 -4.87 6.78
C ASP A 52 3.97 -4.47 5.47
N THR A 53 4.07 -5.42 4.56
CA THR A 53 4.39 -5.15 3.15
C THR A 53 3.10 -4.87 2.42
N VAL A 54 3.04 -3.74 1.72
CA VAL A 54 1.81 -3.22 1.10
C VAL A 54 2.05 -2.79 -0.34
N ILE A 55 0.98 -2.83 -1.14
CA ILE A 55 0.92 -2.12 -2.41
C ILE A 55 0.39 -0.72 -2.15
N ILE A 56 1.13 0.28 -2.62
CA ILE A 56 0.73 1.68 -2.58
C ILE A 56 0.55 2.21 -4.00
N TYR A 57 -0.45 3.07 -4.15
CA TYR A 57 -0.58 3.94 -5.30
C TYR A 57 0.22 5.22 -5.04
N ASN A 58 1.33 5.41 -5.75
CA ASN A 58 2.22 6.57 -5.63
C ASN A 58 1.84 7.73 -6.59
N GLY A 59 0.56 7.87 -6.92
CA GLY A 59 0.00 9.04 -7.59
C GLY A 59 -0.69 10.00 -6.62
N ALA A 60 -1.28 11.08 -7.14
CA ALA A 60 -2.16 11.94 -6.35
C ALA A 60 -3.63 11.48 -6.53
N PRO A 61 -4.40 11.19 -5.46
CA PRO A 61 -3.97 11.06 -4.06
C PRO A 61 -3.20 9.77 -3.77
N ARG A 62 -2.26 9.80 -2.81
CA ARG A 62 -1.49 8.61 -2.41
C ARG A 62 -2.28 7.74 -1.45
N SER A 63 -2.33 6.44 -1.73
CA SER A 63 -3.14 5.51 -0.93
C SER A 63 -2.49 4.13 -0.79
N VAL A 64 -2.68 3.51 0.37
CA VAL A 64 -2.41 2.09 0.62
C VAL A 64 -3.60 1.30 0.10
N LEU A 65 -3.34 0.41 -0.85
CA LEU A 65 -4.38 -0.33 -1.55
C LEU A 65 -4.60 -1.71 -0.97
N GLN A 66 -3.51 -2.41 -0.67
CA GLN A 66 -3.57 -3.81 -0.32
C GLN A 66 -2.40 -4.20 0.58
N ARG A 67 -2.68 -5.02 1.59
CA ARG A 67 -1.68 -5.73 2.37
C ARG A 67 -1.30 -7.00 1.65
N LEU A 68 -0.01 -7.19 1.48
CA LEU A 68 0.54 -8.40 0.90
C LEU A 68 0.75 -9.43 2.01
N ALA A 69 0.10 -10.57 1.90
CA ALA A 69 0.33 -11.67 2.80
C ALA A 69 1.77 -12.17 2.58
N THR A 70 2.61 -12.01 3.61
CA THR A 70 3.92 -12.63 3.64
C THR A 70 3.72 -14.01 4.25
N THR A 71 3.69 -15.04 3.42
CA THR A 71 3.71 -16.42 3.94
C THR A 71 5.07 -16.67 4.60
N SER A 72 5.15 -17.60 5.56
CA SER A 72 6.37 -17.92 6.31
C SER A 72 7.58 -18.34 5.46
N ALA A 73 7.41 -18.51 4.15
CA ALA A 73 8.45 -18.78 3.16
C ALA A 73 8.95 -17.51 2.41
N GLY A 74 8.55 -16.30 2.82
CA GLY A 74 8.90 -15.06 2.12
C GLY A 74 8.19 -14.88 0.77
N GLN A 75 7.18 -15.70 0.46
CA GLN A 75 6.37 -15.54 -0.73
C GLN A 75 5.25 -14.52 -0.49
N VAL A 76 5.30 -13.47 -1.30
CA VAL A 76 4.30 -12.41 -1.42
C VAL A 76 3.15 -12.94 -2.28
N THR A 77 2.00 -13.22 -1.67
CA THR A 77 0.81 -13.69 -2.42
C THR A 77 -0.17 -12.54 -2.62
N LEU A 78 -0.47 -12.21 -3.88
CA LEU A 78 -1.54 -11.28 -4.26
C LEU A 78 -2.88 -11.99 -4.10
N VAL A 79 -3.69 -11.56 -3.13
CA VAL A 79 -5.10 -11.99 -3.01
C VAL A 79 -5.95 -10.90 -3.64
N LEU A 80 -6.36 -11.07 -4.89
CA LEU A 80 -7.41 -10.26 -5.50
C LEU A 80 -8.75 -10.76 -4.95
N VAL A 81 -9.46 -9.91 -4.22
CA VAL A 81 -10.85 -10.16 -3.77
C VAL A 81 -11.81 -9.46 -4.71
#